data_AF-A0AAE1GZL0-F1
#
_entry.id   AF-A0AAE1GZL0-F1
#
_cell.length_a   1.000
_cell.length_b   1.000
_cell.length_c   1.000
_cell.angle_alpha   90.00
_cell.angle_beta   90.00
_cell.angle_gamma   90.00
#
_symmetry.space_group_name_H-M   'P 1'
#
loop_
_entity.id
_entity.type
_entity.pdbx_description
1 polymer ?
#
loop_
_entity_poly.entity_id
_entity_poly.type
_entity_poly.pdbx_seq_one_letter_code
_entity_poly.pdbx_strand_id
1 'polypeptide(L)'
;MLPLVVKREREYRTAQHTFMARLAVVLCLALVLVLLALTQAAPQVGGPPRVGGSPCTWGPSYWCNNHANANECNVLDWCVEKKMLTRQ
;
A
#
# COMPACT_ATOMS: atom_id res chain seq x y z
N MET A 1 -29.11 31.82 39.18
CA MET A 1 -27.88 31.04 39.47
C MET A 1 -27.67 29.83 38.56
N LEU A 2 -28.69 29.27 37.90
CA LEU A 2 -28.54 28.16 36.93
C LEU A 2 -27.81 28.43 35.58
N PRO A 3 -27.73 29.65 35.00
CA PRO A 3 -27.20 29.80 33.64
C PRO A 3 -25.68 29.64 33.52
N LEU A 4 -24.94 29.78 34.63
CA LEU A 4 -23.48 29.62 34.63
C LEU A 4 -23.04 28.15 34.65
N VAL A 5 -23.82 27.26 35.28
CA VAL A 5 -23.55 25.81 35.32
C VAL A 5 -23.72 25.20 33.93
N VAL A 6 -24.80 25.57 33.21
CA VAL A 6 -25.06 25.10 31.83
C VAL A 6 -23.99 25.57 30.84
N LYS A 7 -23.43 26.78 31.03
CA LYS A 7 -22.34 27.31 30.19
C LYS A 7 -21.04 26.52 30.41
N ARG A 8 -20.72 26.19 31.66
CA ARG A 8 -19.52 25.40 32.03
C ARG A 8 -19.57 23.97 31.47
N GLU A 9 -20.74 23.34 31.50
CA GLU A 9 -20.99 22.02 30.90
C GLU A 9 -20.88 22.04 29.37
N ARG A 10 -21.36 23.10 28.70
CA ARG A 10 -21.16 23.29 27.25
C ARG A 10 -19.70 23.53 26.89
N GLU A 11 -18.97 24.34 27.67
CA GLU A 11 -17.55 24.57 27.44
C GLU A 11 -16.73 23.29 27.66
N TYR A 12 -17.04 22.49 28.67
CA TYR A 12 -16.42 21.18 28.89
C TYR A 12 -16.76 20.18 27.77
N ARG A 13 -18.03 20.14 27.31
CA ARG A 13 -18.46 19.28 26.20
C ARG A 13 -17.84 19.69 24.86
N THR A 14 -17.78 20.99 24.54
CA THR A 14 -17.10 21.51 23.34
C THR A 14 -15.59 21.26 23.41
N ALA A 15 -14.95 21.45 24.58
CA ALA A 15 -13.55 21.09 24.78
C ALA A 15 -13.32 19.58 24.57
N GLN A 16 -14.19 18.73 25.11
CA GLN A 16 -14.15 17.28 24.93
C GLN A 16 -14.34 16.87 23.45
N HIS A 17 -15.28 17.49 22.72
CA HIS A 17 -15.46 17.23 21.28
C HIS A 17 -14.27 17.70 20.45
N THR A 18 -13.67 18.86 20.76
CA THR A 18 -12.47 19.33 20.05
C THR A 18 -11.26 18.46 20.31
N PHE A 19 -11.11 17.90 21.52
CA PHE A 19 -10.02 16.99 21.87
C PHE A 19 -10.17 15.64 21.14
N MET A 20 -11.38 15.06 21.15
CA MET A 20 -11.67 13.81 20.44
C MET A 20 -11.52 13.95 18.92
N ALA A 21 -11.95 15.07 18.35
CA ALA A 21 -11.76 15.37 16.93
C ALA A 21 -10.28 15.50 16.57
N ARG A 22 -9.47 16.20 17.39
CA ARG A 22 -8.01 16.32 17.18
C ARG A 22 -7.31 14.96 17.31
N LEU A 23 -7.68 14.16 18.30
CA LEU A 23 -7.12 12.81 18.50
C LEU A 23 -7.45 11.90 17.30
N ALA A 24 -8.69 11.92 16.82
CA ALA A 24 -9.11 11.15 15.65
C ALA A 24 -8.38 11.55 14.38
N VAL A 25 -8.17 12.86 14.15
CA VAL A 25 -7.39 13.37 13.01
C VAL A 25 -5.94 12.91 13.08
N VAL A 26 -5.29 13.00 14.26
CA VAL A 26 -3.91 12.54 14.45
C VAL A 26 -3.78 11.03 14.20
N LEU A 27 -4.73 10.23 14.72
CA LEU A 27 -4.76 8.79 14.49
C LEU A 27 -4.95 8.45 13.01
N CYS A 28 -5.85 9.14 12.31
CA CYS A 28 -6.05 8.95 10.87
C CYS A 28 -4.80 9.30 10.07
N LEU A 29 -4.16 10.44 10.37
CA LEU A 29 -2.92 10.84 9.71
C LEU A 29 -1.79 9.83 9.94
N ALA A 30 -1.63 9.34 11.18
CA ALA A 30 -0.66 8.30 11.49
C ALA A 30 -0.93 7.00 10.71
N LEU A 31 -2.19 6.57 10.64
CA LEU A 31 -2.60 5.38 9.88
C LEU A 31 -2.29 5.52 8.38
N VAL A 32 -2.61 6.67 7.79
CA VAL A 32 -2.33 6.97 6.37
C VAL A 32 -0.82 6.97 6.09
N LEU A 33 -0.01 7.56 6.98
CA LEU A 33 1.45 7.55 6.85
C LEU A 33 2.04 6.14 6.94
N VAL A 34 1.53 5.30 7.85
CA VAL A 34 1.95 3.90 7.96
C VAL A 34 1.59 3.12 6.69
N LEU A 35 0.38 3.30 6.15
CA LEU A 35 -0.03 2.66 4.89
C LEU A 35 0.84 3.11 3.71
N LEU A 36 1.18 4.40 3.62
CA LEU A 36 2.10 4.94 2.60
C LEU A 36 3.54 4.42 2.75
N ALA A 37 3.99 4.09 3.96
CA ALA A 37 5.29 3.49 4.18
C ALA A 37 5.32 2.01 3.74
N LEU A 38 4.20 1.28 3.88
CA LEU A 38 4.08 -0.12 3.50
C LEU A 38 4.03 -0.35 1.98
N THR A 39 3.66 0.65 1.18
CA THR A 39 3.60 0.53 -0.29
C THR A 39 4.97 0.57 -0.98
N GLN A 40 6.06 0.74 -0.22
CA GLN A 40 7.43 0.84 -0.75
C GLN A 40 8.09 -0.51 -1.07
N ALA A 41 7.36 -1.63 -0.95
CA ALA A 41 7.84 -2.96 -1.31
C ALA A 41 7.89 -3.24 -2.83
N ALA A 42 7.80 -2.22 -3.68
CA ALA A 42 8.14 -2.35 -5.10
C ALA A 42 9.67 -2.22 -5.26
N PRO A 43 10.32 -3.08 -6.07
CA PRO A 43 11.75 -2.94 -6.32
C PRO A 43 11.99 -1.59 -7.00
N GLN A 44 12.78 -0.73 -6.34
CA GLN A 44 13.27 0.53 -6.90
C GLN A 44 14.29 0.18 -7.99
N VAL A 45 13.82 -0.20 -9.17
CA VAL A 45 14.71 -0.46 -10.32
C VAL A 45 15.25 0.89 -10.78
N GLY A 46 16.45 1.20 -10.30
CA GLY A 46 17.20 2.39 -10.69
C GLY A 46 17.54 2.34 -12.17
N GLY A 47 16.75 3.03 -12.98
CA GLY A 47 16.96 3.23 -14.42
C GLY A 47 15.91 2.56 -15.30
N PRO A 48 15.78 2.97 -16.57
CA PRO A 48 14.91 2.30 -17.53
C PRO A 48 15.31 0.81 -17.62
N PRO A 49 14.34 -0.12 -17.64
CA PRO A 49 14.63 -1.55 -17.76
C PRO A 49 15.53 -1.79 -18.96
N ARG A 50 16.76 -2.23 -18.73
CA ARG A 50 17.68 -2.59 -19.82
C ARG A 50 17.22 -3.93 -20.39
N VAL A 51 16.58 -3.88 -21.55
CA VAL A 51 16.17 -5.08 -22.30
C VAL A 51 17.41 -5.95 -22.53
N GLY A 52 17.35 -7.21 -22.14
CA GLY A 52 18.46 -8.16 -22.25
C GLY A 52 19.41 -8.21 -21.05
N GLY A 53 19.33 -7.26 -20.11
CA GLY A 53 20.25 -7.18 -18.96
C GLY A 53 19.93 -8.16 -17.82
N SER A 54 18.70 -8.65 -17.75
CA SER A 54 18.28 -9.67 -16.79
C SER A 54 17.29 -10.65 -17.42
N PRO A 55 17.17 -11.88 -16.89
CA PRO A 55 16.30 -12.90 -17.48
C PRO A 55 14.82 -12.45 -17.62
N CYS A 56 14.33 -11.66 -16.67
CA CYS A 56 12.97 -11.10 -16.70
C CYS A 56 12.73 -10.09 -17.82
N THR A 57 13.80 -9.54 -18.41
CA THR A 57 13.72 -8.60 -19.55
C THR A 57 13.84 -9.27 -20.92
N TRP A 58 14.00 -10.60 -20.98
CA TRP A 58 14.07 -11.34 -22.24
C TRP A 58 12.69 -11.54 -22.90
N GLY A 59 11.62 -11.36 -22.14
CA GLY A 59 10.24 -11.40 -22.63
C GLY A 59 9.47 -12.66 -22.24
N PRO A 60 8.15 -12.70 -22.54
CA PRO A 60 7.20 -13.71 -22.04
C PRO A 60 7.61 -15.15 -22.30
N SER A 61 8.30 -15.39 -23.42
CA SER A 61 8.81 -16.71 -23.78
C SER A 61 9.82 -17.26 -22.76
N TYR A 62 10.58 -16.40 -22.05
CA TYR A 62 11.48 -16.85 -20.98
C TYR A 62 10.75 -17.03 -19.65
N TRP A 63 10.06 -16.00 -19.18
CA TRP A 63 9.49 -16.01 -17.84
C TRP A 63 8.21 -16.85 -17.72
N CYS A 64 7.48 -17.12 -18.80
CA CYS A 64 6.40 -18.12 -18.78
C CYS A 64 6.83 -19.53 -19.21
N ASN A 65 8.14 -19.78 -19.42
CA ASN A 65 8.63 -21.10 -19.83
C ASN A 65 8.42 -22.19 -18.76
N ASN A 66 8.45 -21.82 -17.48
CA ASN A 66 8.14 -22.70 -16.34
C ASN A 66 7.78 -21.85 -15.10
N HIS A 67 7.25 -22.50 -14.05
CA HIS A 67 6.90 -21.81 -12.80
C HIS A 67 8.10 -21.18 -12.09
N ALA A 68 9.29 -21.77 -12.19
CA ALA A 68 10.48 -21.24 -11.52
C ALA A 68 10.91 -19.90 -12.12
N ASN A 69 10.98 -19.79 -13.44
CA ASN A 69 11.27 -18.55 -14.16
C ASN A 69 10.18 -17.49 -13.90
N ALA A 70 8.91 -17.91 -13.86
CA ALA A 70 7.80 -17.00 -13.59
C ALA A 70 7.84 -16.45 -12.16
N ASN A 71 8.26 -17.28 -11.20
CA ASN A 71 8.42 -16.91 -9.80
C ASN A 71 9.66 -16.02 -9.59
N GLU A 72 10.78 -16.32 -10.26
CA GLU A 72 11.99 -15.49 -10.26
C GLU A 72 11.66 -14.05 -10.68
N CYS A 73 10.76 -13.91 -11.65
CA CYS A 73 10.34 -12.63 -12.21
C CYS A 73 9.07 -12.05 -11.56
N ASN A 74 8.49 -12.70 -10.53
CA ASN A 74 7.24 -12.30 -9.87
C ASN A 74 6.07 -12.03 -10.84
N VAL A 75 5.95 -12.86 -11.87
CA VAL A 75 4.94 -12.77 -12.97
C VAL A 75 4.15 -14.07 -13.12
N LEU A 76 4.20 -14.94 -12.11
CA LEU A 76 3.50 -16.23 -12.10
C LEU A 76 2.00 -16.05 -12.36
N ASP A 77 1.34 -15.15 -11.64
CA ASP A 77 -0.10 -14.90 -11.79
C ASP A 77 -0.44 -14.43 -13.21
N TRP A 78 0.39 -13.57 -13.80
CA TRP A 78 0.20 -13.10 -15.18
C TRP A 78 0.29 -14.28 -16.16
N CYS A 79 1.30 -15.15 -16.03
CA CYS A 79 1.43 -16.30 -16.92
C CYS A 79 0.27 -17.29 -16.79
N VAL A 80 -0.24 -17.48 -15.57
CA VAL A 80 -1.41 -18.32 -15.31
C VAL A 80 -2.66 -17.72 -15.93
N GLU A 81 -2.90 -16.43 -15.72
CA GLU A 81 -4.05 -15.70 -16.28
C GLU A 81 -4.03 -15.73 -17.81
N LYS A 82 -2.86 -15.50 -18.41
CA LYS A 82 -2.65 -15.55 -19.86
C LYS A 82 -2.56 -16.96 -20.43
N LYS A 83 -2.59 -18.00 -19.59
CA LYS A 83 -2.44 -19.41 -19.97
C LYS A 83 -1.19 -19.67 -20.81
N MET A 84 -0.13 -18.90 -20.54
CA MET A 84 1.16 -18.98 -21.26
C MET A 84 2.16 -19.88 -20.57
N LEU A 85 1.86 -20.35 -19.36
CA LEU A 85 2.66 -21.37 -18.71
C LEU A 85 2.61 -22.67 -19.49
N THR A 86 3.74 -23.05 -20.06
CA THR A 86 3.97 -24.41 -20.56
C THR A 86 3.94 -25.35 -19.36
N ARG A 87 2.79 -26.04 -19.20
CA ARG A 87 2.56 -27.06 -18.18
C ARG A 87 3.72 -28.07 -18.24
N GLN A 88 4.46 -28.22 -17.14
CA GLN A 88 5.43 -29.32 -16.92
C GLN A 88 4.67 -30.65 -16.85
#